data_AF-A0A419DMX7-F1
#
_entry.id   AF-A0A419DMX7-F1
#
_cell.length_a   1.000
_cell.length_b   1.000
_cell.length_c   1.000
_cell.angle_alpha   90.00
_cell.angle_beta   90.00
_cell.angle_gamma   90.00
#
_symmetry.space_group_name_H-M   'P 1'
#
loop_
_entity.id
_entity.type
_entity.pdbx_description
1 polymer ?
#
loop_
_entity_poly.entity_id
_entity_poly.type
_entity_poly.pdbx_seq_one_letter_code
_entity_poly.pdbx_strand_id
1 'polypeptide(L)'
;MDVLSKEMINIILPILVVVLTLLIKLLVNHNFTWIGLGKEMIILPGDISILSISFITSAILVISNKGNNELLLNAIVCLLIFFCMTLIAFPLSKKAYDIYSLDNKKLGDWFSLFGLILISYIISVVIVYIATIFLLTGVNIND
;
A
#
# COMPACT_ATOMS: atom_id res chain seq x y z
N MET A 1 -21.45 24.52 0.19
CA MET A 1 -20.24 23.79 -0.24
C MET A 1 -19.32 23.79 0.96
N ASP A 2 -19.59 22.88 1.88
CA ASP A 2 -18.91 22.85 3.16
C ASP A 2 -17.48 22.36 3.01
N VAL A 3 -16.59 23.26 3.45
CA VAL A 3 -15.33 23.01 4.14
C VAL A 3 -14.96 21.53 4.20
N LEU A 4 -13.99 21.12 3.38
CA LEU A 4 -13.13 19.97 3.68
C LEU A 4 -12.74 20.06 5.16
N SER A 5 -13.29 19.18 6.00
CA SER A 5 -13.03 19.24 7.43
C SER A 5 -11.52 19.15 7.67
N LYS A 6 -11.00 19.81 8.71
CA LYS A 6 -9.57 19.73 9.06
C LYS A 6 -9.11 18.27 9.19
N GLU A 7 -10.01 17.38 9.59
CA GLU A 7 -9.81 15.93 9.62
C GLU A 7 -9.58 15.34 8.22
N MET A 8 -10.43 15.64 7.24
CA MET A 8 -10.23 15.20 5.85
C MET A 8 -8.90 15.70 5.26
N ILE A 9 -8.51 16.94 5.54
CA ILE A 9 -7.24 17.50 5.04
C ILE A 9 -6.04 16.77 5.68
N ASN A 10 -6.06 16.56 7.00
CA ASN A 10 -5.00 15.84 7.71
C ASN A 10 -4.84 14.38 7.29
N ILE A 11 -5.81 13.85 6.55
CA ILE A 11 -5.87 12.47 6.07
C ILE A 11 -5.53 12.37 4.59
N ILE A 12 -6.15 13.21 3.76
CA ILE A 12 -5.91 13.26 2.32
C ILE A 12 -4.49 13.74 2.04
N LEU A 13 -3.94 14.65 2.85
CA LEU A 13 -2.61 15.21 2.62
C LEU A 13 -1.49 14.15 2.74
N PRO A 14 -1.40 13.31 3.79
CA PRO A 14 -0.46 12.18 3.83
C PRO A 14 -0.64 11.20 2.68
N ILE A 15 -1.88 10.85 2.32
CA ILE A 15 -2.19 9.97 1.18
C ILE A 15 -1.60 10.56 -0.11
N LEU A 16 -1.90 11.84 -0.36
CA LEU A 16 -1.46 12.56 -1.56
C LEU A 16 0.06 12.68 -1.59
N VAL A 17 0.70 13.01 -0.46
CA VAL A 17 2.16 13.12 -0.34
C VAL A 17 2.82 11.78 -0.66
N VAL A 18 2.29 10.65 -0.16
CA VAL A 18 2.89 9.35 -0.45
C VAL A 18 2.63 8.90 -1.88
N VAL A 19 1.42 9.11 -2.42
CA VAL A 19 1.14 8.84 -3.85
C VAL A 19 2.05 9.69 -4.74
N LEU A 20 2.24 10.97 -4.43
CA LEU A 20 3.18 11.84 -5.12
C LEU A 20 4.62 11.35 -4.96
N THR A 21 5.01 10.87 -3.78
CA THR A 21 6.35 10.32 -3.54
C THR A 21 6.59 9.05 -4.37
N LEU A 22 5.58 8.18 -4.50
CA LEU A 22 5.65 7.00 -5.37
C LEU A 22 5.77 7.39 -6.85
N LEU A 23 4.99 8.37 -7.30
CA LEU A 23 5.07 8.91 -8.66
C LEU A 23 6.43 9.57 -8.92
N ILE A 24 6.94 10.38 -7.98
CA ILE A 24 8.25 11.02 -8.07
C ILE A 24 9.35 9.97 -8.09
N LYS A 25 9.26 8.90 -7.28
CA LYS A 25 10.22 7.79 -7.29
C LYS A 25 10.24 7.10 -8.66
N LEU A 26 9.08 6.85 -9.26
CA LEU A 26 8.97 6.31 -10.63
C LEU A 26 9.54 7.27 -11.69
N LEU A 27 9.37 8.58 -11.51
CA LEU A 27 9.82 9.60 -12.48
C LEU A 27 11.31 9.97 -12.34
N VAL A 28 11.85 10.02 -11.12
CA VAL A 28 13.17 10.56 -10.79
C VAL A 28 14.24 9.47 -10.68
N ASN A 29 13.88 8.27 -10.22
CA ASN A 29 14.87 7.19 -10.01
C ASN A 29 15.29 6.48 -11.30
N HIS A 30 14.91 7.00 -12.48
CA HIS A 30 15.22 6.39 -13.76
C HIS A 30 16.13 7.23 -14.64
N ASN A 31 17.32 6.67 -14.89
CA ASN A 31 17.85 6.63 -16.24
C ASN A 31 16.78 5.94 -17.09
N PHE A 32 16.06 6.67 -17.94
CA PHE A 32 14.93 6.25 -18.81
C PHE A 32 15.15 4.92 -19.56
N THR A 33 15.16 3.80 -18.84
CA THR A 33 15.45 2.46 -19.34
C THR A 33 14.34 1.53 -18.89
N TRP A 34 13.87 0.71 -19.82
CA TRP A 34 12.80 -0.27 -19.58
C TRP A 34 13.12 -1.25 -18.43
N ILE A 35 14.41 -1.51 -18.19
CA ILE A 35 14.88 -2.38 -17.11
C ILE A 35 14.70 -1.71 -15.74
N GLY A 36 14.94 -0.40 -15.65
CA GLY A 36 14.68 0.36 -14.43
C GLY A 36 13.20 0.30 -14.05
N LEU A 37 12.32 0.60 -15.01
CA LEU A 37 10.87 0.60 -14.80
C LEU A 37 10.35 -0.76 -14.31
N GLY A 38 10.87 -1.86 -14.85
CA GLY A 38 10.51 -3.20 -14.40
C GLY A 38 10.90 -3.46 -12.94
N LYS A 39 12.05 -2.97 -12.47
CA LYS A 39 12.48 -3.13 -11.07
C LYS A 39 11.56 -2.40 -10.09
N GLU A 40 11.21 -1.15 -10.39
CA GLU A 40 10.32 -0.37 -9.54
C GLU A 40 8.90 -0.96 -9.52
N MET A 41 8.39 -1.42 -10.66
CA MET A 41 7.10 -2.11 -10.73
C MET A 41 7.04 -3.38 -9.87
N ILE A 42 8.16 -4.08 -9.69
CA ILE A 42 8.23 -5.28 -8.85
C ILE A 42 8.26 -4.93 -7.36
N ILE A 43 8.86 -3.80 -7.00
CA ILE A 43 8.98 -3.34 -5.59
C ILE A 43 7.71 -2.63 -5.12
N LEU A 44 6.98 -1.99 -6.05
CA LEU A 44 5.79 -1.18 -5.78
C LEU A 44 4.72 -1.86 -4.89
N PRO A 45 4.41 -3.16 -5.01
CA PRO A 45 3.48 -3.82 -4.09
C PRO A 45 3.91 -3.73 -2.62
N GLY A 46 5.22 -3.82 -2.33
CA GLY A 46 5.75 -3.65 -0.98
C GLY A 46 5.54 -2.23 -0.44
N ASP A 47 5.78 -1.21 -1.28
CA ASP A 47 5.56 0.19 -0.93
C ASP A 47 4.06 0.47 -0.66
N ILE A 48 3.16 -0.08 -1.49
CA ILE A 48 1.71 0.00 -1.34
C ILE A 48 1.24 -0.68 -0.02
N SER A 49 1.84 -1.81 0.35
CA SER A 49 1.52 -2.48 1.62
C SER A 49 1.93 -1.64 2.83
N ILE A 50 3.12 -1.02 2.82
CA ILE A 50 3.53 -0.08 3.89
C ILE A 50 2.57 1.10 3.98
N LEU A 51 2.17 1.66 2.84
CA LEU A 51 1.22 2.77 2.78
C LEU A 51 -0.10 2.44 3.49
N SER A 52 -0.60 1.22 3.28
CA SER A 52 -1.82 0.74 3.92
C SER A 52 -1.74 0.74 5.44
N ILE A 53 -0.57 0.38 6.00
CA ILE A 53 -0.31 0.41 7.43
C ILE A 53 -0.38 1.85 7.95
N SER A 54 0.20 2.81 7.23
CA SER A 54 0.08 4.22 7.60
C SER A 54 -1.36 4.69 7.62
N PHE A 55 -2.18 4.30 6.64
CA PHE A 55 -3.60 4.68 6.58
C PHE A 55 -4.41 4.10 7.73
N ILE A 56 -4.23 2.83 8.06
CA ILE A 56 -4.96 2.23 9.18
C ILE A 56 -4.49 2.82 10.53
N THR A 57 -3.22 3.16 10.69
CA THR A 57 -2.73 3.90 11.88
C THR A 57 -3.37 5.28 11.99
N SER A 58 -3.50 6.01 10.89
CA SER A 58 -4.24 7.29 10.87
C SER A 58 -5.72 7.10 11.23
N ALA A 59 -6.36 6.04 10.73
CA ALA A 59 -7.75 5.72 11.06
C ALA A 59 -7.92 5.45 12.57
N ILE A 60 -7.00 4.68 13.18
CA ILE A 60 -6.98 4.42 14.63
C ILE A 60 -6.92 5.73 15.42
N LEU A 61 -6.05 6.67 15.04
CA LEU A 61 -5.93 7.97 15.72
C LEU A 61 -7.23 8.77 15.65
N VAL A 62 -7.87 8.83 14.47
CA VAL A 62 -9.14 9.55 14.28
C VAL A 62 -10.27 8.90 15.08
N ILE A 63 -10.40 7.57 15.02
CA ILE A 63 -11.43 6.83 15.74
C ILE A 63 -11.23 6.94 17.26
N SER A 64 -9.99 6.88 17.74
CA SER A 64 -9.64 7.03 19.15
C SER A 64 -10.09 8.40 19.69
N ASN A 65 -9.94 9.47 18.90
CA ASN A 65 -10.39 10.80 19.29
C ASN A 65 -11.92 10.92 19.36
N LYS A 66 -12.65 10.05 18.64
CA LYS A 66 -14.12 10.00 18.62
C LYS A 66 -14.72 9.05 19.67
N GLY A 67 -13.90 8.29 20.39
CA GLY A 67 -14.34 7.45 21.51
C GLY A 67 -15.14 6.20 21.12
N ASN A 68 -15.09 5.75 19.86
CA ASN A 68 -15.77 4.52 19.44
C ASN A 68 -14.87 3.29 19.62
N ASN A 69 -15.02 2.61 20.76
CA ASN A 69 -14.18 1.46 21.15
C ASN A 69 -14.34 0.23 20.23
N GLU A 70 -15.53 0.01 19.65
CA GLU A 70 -15.78 -1.14 18.75
C GLU A 70 -15.04 -0.96 17.42
N LEU A 71 -15.15 0.22 16.82
CA LEU A 71 -14.42 0.55 15.58
C LEU A 71 -12.91 0.62 15.82
N LEU A 72 -12.47 1.07 17.00
CA LEU A 72 -11.07 1.10 17.38
C LEU A 72 -10.48 -0.33 17.43
N LEU A 73 -11.17 -1.26 18.07
CA LEU A 73 -10.73 -2.66 18.14
C LEU A 73 -10.66 -3.28 16.73
N ASN A 74 -11.66 -3.05 15.90
CA ASN A 74 -11.68 -3.53 14.51
C ASN A 74 -10.50 -2.97 13.68
N ALA A 75 -10.15 -1.70 13.86
CA ALA A 75 -9.02 -1.08 13.19
C ALA A 75 -7.67 -1.66 13.66
N ILE A 76 -7.52 -1.97 14.96
CA ILE A 76 -6.33 -2.64 15.52
C ILE A 76 -6.20 -4.07 14.97
N VAL A 77 -7.30 -4.82 14.90
CA VAL A 77 -7.29 -6.17 14.30
C VAL A 77 -6.92 -6.10 12.82
N CYS A 78 -7.47 -5.14 12.08
CA CYS A 78 -7.10 -4.90 10.68
C CYS A 78 -5.61 -4.55 10.52
N LEU A 79 -5.05 -3.72 11.41
CA LEU A 79 -3.62 -3.41 11.41
C LEU A 79 -2.76 -4.67 11.55
N LEU A 80 -3.10 -5.60 12.44
CA LEU A 80 -2.38 -6.87 12.60
C LEU A 80 -2.49 -7.75 11.35
N ILE A 81 -3.68 -7.83 10.75
CA ILE A 81 -3.88 -8.57 9.50
C ILE A 81 -3.05 -7.96 8.37
N PHE A 82 -3.03 -6.62 8.25
CA PHE A 82 -2.27 -5.92 7.23
C PHE A 82 -0.77 -6.10 7.41
N PHE A 83 -0.29 -6.11 8.65
CA PHE A 83 1.10 -6.42 8.95
C PHE A 83 1.47 -7.83 8.46
N CYS A 84 0.65 -8.85 8.76
CA CYS A 84 0.86 -10.21 8.28
C CYS A 84 0.84 -10.29 6.74
N MET A 85 -0.10 -9.63 6.09
CA MET A 85 -0.19 -9.62 4.63
C MET A 85 1.00 -8.89 3.99
N THR A 86 1.51 -7.84 4.63
CA THR A 86 2.72 -7.13 4.22
C THR A 86 3.95 -8.05 4.32
N LEU A 87 4.07 -8.82 5.41
CA LEU A 87 5.12 -9.83 5.57
C LEU A 87 5.07 -10.95 4.52
N ILE A 88 3.93 -11.17 3.85
CA ILE A 88 3.80 -12.11 2.73
C ILE A 88 4.15 -11.41 1.40
N ALA A 89 3.66 -10.20 1.18
CA ALA A 89 3.90 -9.43 -0.05
C ALA A 89 5.40 -9.11 -0.25
N PHE A 90 6.15 -8.84 0.83
CA PHE A 90 7.58 -8.54 0.76
C PHE A 90 8.43 -9.68 0.20
N PRO A 91 8.39 -10.91 0.75
CA PRO A 91 9.10 -12.06 0.20
C PRO A 91 8.70 -12.39 -1.23
N LEU A 92 7.42 -12.25 -1.58
CA LEU A 92 6.94 -12.49 -2.95
C LEU A 92 7.54 -11.49 -3.94
N SER A 93 7.52 -10.21 -3.58
CA SER A 93 8.11 -9.13 -4.39
C SER A 93 9.62 -9.26 -4.49
N LYS A 94 10.30 -9.64 -3.39
CA LYS A 94 11.74 -9.95 -3.40
C LYS A 94 12.06 -11.12 -4.34
N LYS A 95 11.30 -12.22 -4.25
CA LYS A 95 11.50 -13.38 -5.11
C LYS A 95 11.25 -13.04 -6.59
N ALA A 96 10.25 -12.21 -6.88
CA ALA A 96 10.03 -11.68 -8.22
C ALA A 96 11.23 -10.84 -8.70
N TYR A 97 11.79 -9.99 -7.83
CA TYR A 97 12.96 -9.18 -8.15
C TYR A 97 14.19 -10.05 -8.46
N ASP A 98 14.43 -11.08 -7.63
CA ASP A 98 15.54 -12.01 -7.82
C ASP A 98 15.44 -12.70 -9.19
N ILE A 99 14.25 -13.18 -9.56
CA ILE A 99 14.00 -13.78 -10.88
C ILE A 99 14.16 -12.76 -12.00
N TYR A 100 13.66 -11.53 -11.81
CA TYR A 100 13.79 -10.45 -12.79
C TYR A 100 15.25 -10.07 -13.06
N SER A 101 16.13 -10.25 -12.08
CA SER A 101 17.56 -9.93 -12.20
C SER A 101 18.40 -10.99 -12.93
N LEU A 102 17.83 -12.16 -13.25
CA LEU A 102 18.54 -13.21 -13.99
C LEU A 102 18.73 -12.83 -15.47
N ASP A 103 19.94 -13.00 -15.98
CA ASP A 103 20.27 -12.72 -17.38
C ASP A 103 19.71 -13.78 -18.34
N ASN A 104 19.76 -15.07 -17.97
CA ASN A 104 19.33 -16.20 -18.80
C ASN A 104 18.05 -16.88 -18.28
N LYS A 105 16.93 -16.17 -18.36
CA LYS A 105 15.61 -16.65 -17.88
C LYS A 105 15.04 -17.75 -18.78
N LYS A 106 14.59 -18.85 -18.17
CA LYS A 106 13.78 -19.87 -18.84
C LYS A 106 12.32 -19.44 -18.90
N LEU A 107 11.53 -20.07 -19.77
CA LEU A 107 10.09 -19.80 -19.88
C LEU A 107 9.36 -19.96 -18.52
N GLY A 108 9.74 -20.97 -17.73
CA GLY A 108 9.19 -21.19 -16.39
C GLY A 108 9.49 -20.06 -15.40
N ASP A 109 10.64 -19.40 -15.54
CA ASP A 109 11.02 -18.25 -14.72
C ASP A 109 10.14 -17.04 -15.04
N TRP A 110 9.79 -16.85 -16.33
CA TRP A 110 8.85 -15.80 -16.75
C TRP A 110 7.45 -16.01 -16.20
N PHE A 111 6.93 -17.24 -16.23
CA PHE A 111 5.63 -17.55 -15.63
C PHE A 111 5.62 -17.35 -14.11
N SER A 112 6.69 -17.81 -13.43
CA SER A 112 6.87 -17.60 -12.00
C SER A 112 6.93 -16.11 -11.65
N LEU A 113 7.72 -15.33 -12.40
CA LEU A 113 7.81 -13.88 -12.25
C LEU A 113 6.45 -13.20 -12.37
N PHE A 114 5.70 -13.50 -13.44
CA PHE A 114 4.39 -12.91 -13.67
C PHE A 114 3.40 -13.28 -12.56
N GLY A 115 3.37 -14.56 -12.15
CA GLY A 115 2.52 -15.03 -11.06
C GLY A 115 2.84 -14.34 -9.73
N LEU A 116 4.12 -14.21 -9.38
CA LEU A 116 4.55 -13.56 -8.15
C LEU A 116 4.20 -12.07 -8.14
N ILE A 117 4.44 -11.36 -9.25
CA ILE A 117 4.06 -9.96 -9.40
C ILE A 117 2.53 -9.82 -9.24
N LEU A 118 1.75 -10.62 -9.97
CA LEU A 118 0.30 -10.52 -9.94
C LEU A 118 -0.27 -10.75 -8.53
N ILE A 119 0.20 -11.79 -7.84
CA ILE A 119 -0.25 -12.10 -6.47
C ILE A 119 0.13 -10.98 -5.50
N SER A 120 1.37 -10.47 -5.56
CA SER A 120 1.80 -9.34 -4.73
C SER A 120 0.93 -8.11 -4.96
N TYR A 121 0.62 -7.76 -6.21
CA TYR A 121 -0.24 -6.63 -6.53
C TYR A 121 -1.66 -6.80 -6.00
N ILE A 122 -2.27 -7.98 -6.18
CA ILE A 122 -3.62 -8.26 -5.69
C ILE A 122 -3.67 -8.07 -4.17
N ILE A 123 -2.70 -8.63 -3.45
CA ILE A 123 -2.59 -8.48 -2.00
C ILE A 123 -2.50 -6.99 -1.64
N SER A 124 -1.54 -6.26 -2.21
CA SER A 124 -1.29 -4.86 -1.86
C SER A 124 -2.47 -3.92 -2.19
N VAL A 125 -3.13 -4.12 -3.33
CA VAL A 125 -4.31 -3.31 -3.73
C VAL A 125 -5.49 -3.58 -2.79
N VAL A 126 -5.75 -4.84 -2.43
CA VAL A 126 -6.84 -5.19 -1.50
C VAL A 126 -6.61 -4.57 -0.13
N ILE A 127 -5.37 -4.62 0.39
CA ILE A 127 -5.03 -4.02 1.69
C ILE A 127 -5.23 -2.49 1.65
N VAL A 128 -4.72 -1.79 0.62
CA VAL A 128 -4.91 -0.33 0.50
C VAL A 128 -6.38 0.02 0.40
N TYR A 129 -7.16 -0.74 -0.38
CA TYR A 129 -8.58 -0.51 -0.54
C TYR A 129 -9.33 -0.59 0.80
N ILE A 130 -9.10 -1.66 1.57
CA ILE A 130 -9.72 -1.84 2.89
C ILE A 130 -9.23 -0.75 3.86
N ALA A 131 -7.93 -0.42 3.85
CA ALA A 131 -7.37 0.64 4.70
C ALA A 131 -8.02 1.99 4.43
N THR A 132 -8.25 2.31 3.16
CA THR A 132 -8.89 3.56 2.73
C THR A 132 -10.34 3.61 3.18
N ILE A 133 -11.08 2.50 3.07
CA ILE A 133 -12.46 2.42 3.58
C ILE A 133 -12.50 2.67 5.09
N PHE A 134 -11.66 1.99 5.87
CA PHE A 134 -11.62 2.19 7.33
C PHE A 134 -11.30 3.63 7.71
N LEU A 135 -10.39 4.25 6.97
CA LEU A 135 -10.02 5.64 7.15
C LEU A 135 -11.20 6.59 6.86
N LEU A 136 -11.90 6.37 5.74
CA LEU A 136 -13.10 7.14 5.39
C LEU A 136 -14.23 6.94 6.41
N THR A 137 -14.47 5.71 6.85
CA THR A 137 -15.44 5.42 7.91
C THR A 137 -15.06 6.13 9.19
N GLY A 138 -13.78 6.10 9.59
CA GLY A 138 -13.27 6.84 10.76
C GLY A 138 -13.55 8.35 10.70
N VAL A 139 -13.40 8.95 9.51
CA VAL A 139 -13.73 10.35 9.27
C VAL A 139 -15.23 10.61 9.35
N ASN A 140 -16.04 9.69 8.84
CA ASN A 140 -17.48 9.88 8.72
C ASN A 140 -18.29 9.60 10.00
N ILE A 141 -17.66 9.17 11.11
CA ILE A 141 -18.32 8.91 12.41
C ILE A 141 -18.99 10.16 13.05
N ASN A 142 -18.94 11.33 12.41
CA ASN A 142 -19.50 12.58 12.95
C ASN A 142 -20.77 13.09 12.24
N ASP A 143 -21.55 12.21 11.60
CA ASP A 143 -22.98 12.45 11.34
C ASP A 143 -23.84 11.53 12.23
#